data_AF-A0A8T5T3Z3-F1
#
_entry.id   AF-A0A8T5T3Z3-F1
#
_cell.length_a   1.000
_cell.length_b   1.000
_cell.length_c   1.000
_cell.angle_alpha   90.00
_cell.angle_beta   90.00
_cell.angle_gamma   90.00
#
_symmetry.space_group_name_H-M   'P 1'
#
loop_
_entity.id
_entity.type
_entity.pdbx_description
1 polymer ?
#
loop_
_entity_poly.entity_id
_entity_poly.type
_entity_poly.pdbx_seq_one_letter_code
_entity_poly.pdbx_strand_id
1 'polypeptide(L)'
;QTQKDVQRASITVTAVSRKAFTTMSTYVNDVFENSTLDTIISNLVSKAKGQLKQDSVGKNTEKIDQIIVPPTTLYQALKYLNRTFGIFDGWLALWCTHDNKVYLKNLTSKMKSSYLFSIYQFATNVDNDELISTLDEEIYYTMYDVKTSYSGNAKFVVYAPTMKHIVKPKDKLSQTIEINLESFCKTYGLISHKNKIFFDSVAISASKRKRVYKDHTGYEVNNSFINANMAEEIGDLSEIEVKLEHFLKLKNLMNVGEAVTFISKIDDYKDLTGVYILRSSQLNFMKAKDWESSADLKLIRTNRIISKG
;
A
#
# COMPACT_ATOMS: atom_id res chain seq x y z
N GLN A 1 -17.52 -50.23 -4.69
CA GLN A 1 -18.05 -49.06 -5.41
C GLN A 1 -16.91 -48.08 -5.59
N THR A 2 -16.45 -47.89 -6.83
CA THR A 2 -15.39 -46.95 -7.19
C THR A 2 -15.95 -45.53 -7.12
N GLN A 3 -15.48 -44.71 -6.18
CA GLN A 3 -15.74 -43.28 -6.14
C GLN A 3 -15.18 -42.68 -7.44
N LYS A 4 -16.07 -42.29 -8.36
CA LYS A 4 -15.70 -41.42 -9.47
C LYS A 4 -15.42 -40.05 -8.86
N ASP A 5 -14.15 -39.70 -8.74
CA ASP A 5 -13.72 -38.32 -8.50
C ASP A 5 -14.20 -37.48 -9.67
N VAL A 6 -15.35 -36.83 -9.50
CA VAL A 6 -15.81 -35.78 -10.39
C VAL A 6 -14.84 -34.62 -10.17
N GLN A 7 -13.85 -34.49 -11.05
CA GLN A 7 -13.00 -33.29 -11.10
C GLN A 7 -13.90 -32.08 -11.27
N ARG A 8 -14.13 -31.36 -10.17
CA ARG A 8 -14.87 -30.09 -10.19
C ARG A 8 -13.94 -29.06 -10.82
N ALA A 9 -14.25 -28.62 -12.04
CA ALA A 9 -13.57 -27.50 -12.65
C ALA A 9 -13.88 -26.23 -11.84
N SER A 10 -12.84 -25.59 -11.30
CA SER A 10 -12.98 -24.28 -10.65
C SER A 10 -13.19 -23.21 -11.72
N ILE A 11 -14.26 -22.43 -11.61
CA ILE A 11 -14.52 -21.27 -12.47
C ILE A 11 -14.32 -20.02 -11.61
N THR A 12 -13.35 -19.18 -11.98
CA THR A 12 -13.14 -17.88 -11.36
C THR A 12 -13.76 -16.79 -12.24
N VAL A 13 -14.72 -16.04 -11.69
CA VAL A 13 -15.33 -14.87 -12.35
C VAL A 13 -14.84 -13.61 -11.64
N THR A 14 -14.09 -12.78 -12.36
CA THR A 14 -13.64 -11.47 -11.86
C THR A 14 -14.56 -10.37 -12.38
N ALA A 15 -15.25 -9.68 -11.47
CA ALA A 15 -16.12 -8.56 -11.80
C ALA A 15 -15.50 -7.23 -11.33
N VAL A 16 -15.61 -6.19 -12.15
CA VAL A 16 -15.18 -4.82 -11.81
C VAL A 16 -16.34 -3.86 -11.98
N SER A 17 -16.41 -2.81 -11.15
CA SER A 17 -17.42 -1.78 -11.32
C SER A 17 -17.23 -1.08 -12.66
N ARG A 18 -18.23 -1.17 -13.54
CA ARG A 18 -18.20 -0.56 -14.87
C ARG A 18 -17.85 0.93 -14.83
N LYS A 19 -18.43 1.68 -13.88
CA LYS A 19 -18.16 3.12 -13.73
C LYS A 19 -16.69 3.37 -13.37
N ALA A 20 -16.19 2.70 -12.32
CA ALA A 20 -14.80 2.83 -11.89
C ALA A 20 -13.81 2.46 -13.00
N PHE A 21 -14.07 1.33 -13.69
CA PHE A 21 -13.25 0.88 -14.80
C PHE A 21 -13.25 1.91 -15.95
N THR A 22 -14.42 2.40 -16.35
CA THR A 22 -14.55 3.39 -17.44
C THR A 22 -13.78 4.67 -17.10
N THR A 23 -13.91 5.19 -15.89
CA THR A 23 -13.22 6.42 -15.45
C THR A 23 -11.71 6.23 -15.46
N MET A 24 -11.19 5.14 -14.89
CA MET A 24 -9.75 4.90 -14.82
C MET A 24 -9.11 4.58 -16.19
N SER A 25 -9.88 4.03 -17.12
CA SER A 25 -9.46 3.72 -18.49
C SER A 25 -9.72 4.84 -19.50
N THR A 26 -10.41 5.91 -19.10
CA THR A 26 -10.67 7.06 -19.99
C THR A 26 -9.36 7.71 -20.38
N TYR A 27 -9.19 7.96 -21.67
CA TYR A 27 -8.03 8.68 -22.20
C TYR A 27 -8.10 10.15 -21.80
N VAL A 28 -6.99 10.63 -21.26
CA VAL A 28 -6.78 12.02 -20.88
C VAL A 28 -5.47 12.49 -21.47
N ASN A 29 -5.44 13.77 -21.82
CA ASN A 29 -4.25 14.48 -22.26
C ASN A 29 -4.46 15.96 -21.97
N ASP A 30 -3.36 16.65 -21.70
CA ASP A 30 -3.33 18.10 -21.64
C ASP A 30 -1.90 18.63 -21.61
N VAL A 31 -1.79 19.95 -21.77
CA VAL A 31 -0.59 20.71 -21.44
C VAL A 31 -0.93 21.63 -20.29
N PHE A 32 -0.12 21.59 -19.23
CA PHE A 32 -0.28 22.46 -18.09
C PHE A 32 0.96 23.33 -17.93
N GLU A 33 0.73 24.61 -17.64
CA GLU A 33 1.78 25.60 -17.40
C GLU A 33 1.57 26.25 -16.04
N ASN A 34 2.66 26.48 -15.32
CA ASN A 34 2.71 27.13 -14.00
C ASN A 34 1.63 26.63 -13.01
N SER A 35 1.35 25.33 -13.03
CA SER A 35 0.24 24.70 -12.31
C SER A 35 0.74 23.79 -11.19
N THR A 36 -0.04 23.69 -10.11
CA THR A 36 0.23 22.72 -9.03
C THR A 36 -0.27 21.33 -9.42
N LEU A 37 0.32 20.29 -8.82
CA LEU A 37 -0.14 18.90 -9.02
C LEU A 37 -1.63 18.73 -8.70
N ASP A 38 -2.11 19.36 -7.63
CA ASP A 38 -3.54 19.32 -7.27
C ASP A 38 -4.45 19.83 -8.39
N THR A 39 -4.05 20.92 -9.05
CA THR A 39 -4.80 21.51 -10.18
C THR A 39 -4.78 20.58 -11.39
N ILE A 40 -3.60 20.04 -11.72
CA ILE A 40 -3.39 19.10 -12.82
C ILE A 40 -4.25 17.85 -12.63
N ILE A 41 -4.14 17.22 -11.45
CA ILE A 41 -4.88 16.00 -11.09
C ILE A 41 -6.39 16.26 -11.13
N SER A 42 -6.85 17.37 -10.56
CA SER A 42 -8.28 17.72 -10.56
C SER A 42 -8.83 17.89 -11.98
N ASN A 43 -8.05 18.53 -12.87
CA ASN A 43 -8.44 18.70 -14.28
C ASN A 43 -8.54 17.34 -15.00
N LEU A 44 -7.52 16.48 -14.87
CA LEU A 44 -7.50 15.16 -15.50
C LEU A 44 -8.63 14.25 -14.99
N VAL A 45 -8.89 14.25 -13.69
CA VAL A 45 -9.99 13.47 -13.10
C VAL A 45 -11.35 13.99 -13.57
N SER A 46 -11.52 15.32 -13.68
CA SER A 46 -12.73 15.94 -14.21
C SER A 46 -12.97 15.59 -15.68
N LYS A 47 -11.92 15.58 -16.52
CA LYS A 47 -11.99 15.12 -17.93
C LYS A 47 -12.48 13.67 -18.05
N ALA A 48 -12.09 12.82 -17.10
CA ALA A 48 -12.57 11.44 -17.01
C ALA A 48 -13.95 11.29 -16.34
N LYS A 49 -14.62 12.41 -15.99
CA LYS A 49 -15.90 12.45 -15.27
C LYS A 49 -15.86 11.78 -13.89
N GLY A 50 -14.69 11.70 -13.26
CA GLY A 50 -14.50 11.18 -11.91
C GLY A 50 -14.66 12.25 -10.84
N GLN A 51 -14.85 11.84 -9.59
CA GLN A 51 -14.84 12.73 -8.43
C GLN A 51 -13.54 12.54 -7.63
N LEU A 52 -12.69 13.57 -7.56
CA LEU A 52 -11.43 13.49 -6.83
C LEU A 52 -11.64 13.45 -5.31
N LYS A 53 -10.99 12.49 -4.65
CA LYS A 53 -10.83 12.42 -3.19
C LYS A 53 -9.34 12.24 -2.87
N GLN A 54 -8.73 13.29 -2.35
CA GLN A 54 -7.29 13.32 -2.09
C GLN A 54 -7.03 13.68 -0.64
N ASP A 55 -6.11 12.96 0.00
CA ASP A 55 -5.63 13.29 1.35
C ASP A 55 -4.93 14.66 1.36
N SER A 56 -5.03 15.41 2.45
CA SER A 56 -4.40 16.73 2.59
C SER A 56 -2.96 16.69 3.12
N VAL A 57 -2.57 15.60 3.79
CA VAL A 57 -1.31 15.52 4.52
C VAL A 57 -0.15 15.08 3.61
N GLY A 58 0.94 15.86 3.64
CA GLY A 58 2.16 15.56 2.90
C GLY A 58 2.02 15.72 1.39
N LYS A 59 1.12 16.57 0.90
CA LYS A 59 1.00 16.91 -0.52
C LYS A 59 2.25 17.66 -1.00
N ASN A 60 2.64 17.40 -2.25
CA ASN A 60 3.57 18.29 -2.94
C ASN A 60 2.82 19.56 -3.42
N THR A 61 3.25 20.72 -2.93
CA THR A 61 2.64 22.04 -3.21
C THR A 61 3.38 22.85 -4.28
N GLU A 62 4.46 22.30 -4.83
CA GLU A 62 5.30 22.98 -5.81
C GLU A 62 4.53 23.28 -7.11
N LYS A 63 4.99 24.33 -7.81
CA LYS A 63 4.47 24.71 -9.11
C LYS A 63 5.35 24.14 -10.21
N ILE A 64 4.71 23.47 -11.16
CA ILE A 64 5.34 22.90 -12.34
C ILE A 64 5.25 23.92 -13.47
N ASP A 65 6.39 24.36 -14.01
CA ASP A 65 6.42 25.42 -15.02
C ASP A 65 5.77 24.94 -16.32
N GLN A 66 6.08 23.71 -16.76
CA GLN A 66 5.38 23.07 -17.87
C GLN A 66 5.40 21.54 -17.74
N ILE A 67 4.27 20.91 -18.06
CA ILE A 67 4.18 19.46 -18.21
C ILE A 67 3.21 19.12 -19.34
N ILE A 68 3.61 18.14 -20.15
CA ILE A 68 2.77 17.53 -21.17
C ILE A 68 2.34 16.15 -20.67
N VAL A 69 1.04 15.94 -20.54
CA VAL A 69 0.46 14.63 -20.29
C VAL A 69 0.08 14.04 -21.64
N PRO A 70 0.83 13.05 -22.16
CA PRO A 70 0.52 12.45 -23.46
C PRO A 70 -0.83 11.71 -23.40
N PRO A 71 -1.49 11.47 -24.54
CA PRO A 71 -2.71 10.65 -24.60
C PRO A 71 -2.51 9.29 -23.94
N THR A 72 -3.10 9.12 -22.76
CA THR A 72 -3.01 7.89 -21.96
C THR A 72 -4.22 7.77 -21.05
N THR A 73 -4.42 6.60 -20.45
CA THR A 73 -5.51 6.40 -19.47
C THR A 73 -5.30 7.26 -18.23
N LEU A 74 -6.38 7.71 -17.57
CA LEU A 74 -6.30 8.46 -16.31
C LEU A 74 -5.37 7.77 -15.29
N TYR A 75 -5.47 6.44 -15.16
CA TYR A 75 -4.60 5.67 -14.25
C TYR A 75 -3.11 5.88 -14.54
N GLN A 76 -2.71 5.78 -15.80
CA GLN A 76 -1.32 5.95 -16.21
C GLN A 76 -0.86 7.39 -16.10
N ALA A 77 -1.74 8.36 -16.38
CA ALA A 77 -1.43 9.77 -16.18
C ALA A 77 -1.12 10.08 -14.71
N LEU A 78 -1.95 9.61 -13.77
CA LEU A 78 -1.72 9.80 -12.33
C LEU A 78 -0.44 9.10 -11.84
N LYS A 79 -0.15 7.89 -12.35
CA LYS A 79 1.12 7.21 -12.08
C LYS A 79 2.33 7.98 -12.60
N TYR A 80 2.23 8.53 -13.81
CA TYR A 80 3.28 9.35 -14.41
C TYR A 80 3.56 10.60 -13.55
N LEU A 81 2.51 11.30 -13.11
CA LEU A 81 2.64 12.46 -12.23
C LEU A 81 3.33 12.08 -10.90
N ASN A 82 2.90 10.99 -10.27
CA ASN A 82 3.53 10.52 -9.03
C ASN A 82 5.00 10.16 -9.21
N ARG A 83 5.33 9.46 -10.30
CA ARG A 83 6.73 9.08 -10.56
C ARG A 83 7.63 10.27 -10.84
N THR A 84 7.11 11.28 -11.52
CA THR A 84 7.91 12.42 -11.99
C THR A 84 8.08 13.49 -10.91
N PHE A 85 7.01 13.79 -10.16
CA PHE A 85 6.97 14.90 -9.19
C PHE A 85 6.72 14.46 -7.74
N GLY A 86 6.16 13.26 -7.53
CA GLY A 86 5.65 12.82 -6.23
C GLY A 86 4.37 13.58 -5.86
N ILE A 87 3.23 12.88 -5.87
CA ILE A 87 1.95 13.50 -5.46
C ILE A 87 1.96 13.78 -3.95
N PHE A 88 2.56 12.86 -3.20
CA PHE A 88 2.77 12.96 -1.77
C PHE A 88 4.23 12.73 -1.41
N ASP A 89 4.64 13.25 -0.26
CA ASP A 89 5.90 12.92 0.39
C ASP A 89 5.78 11.57 1.13
N GLY A 90 5.56 10.49 0.36
CA GLY A 90 5.27 9.16 0.87
C GLY A 90 4.58 8.25 -0.14
N TRP A 91 4.16 7.06 0.31
CA TRP A 91 3.57 6.07 -0.59
C TRP A 91 2.14 6.46 -1.00
N LEU A 92 1.95 6.76 -2.29
CA LEU A 92 0.66 6.91 -2.92
C LEU A 92 -0.09 5.58 -3.09
N ALA A 93 -1.31 5.51 -2.58
CA ALA A 93 -2.31 4.55 -3.02
C ALA A 93 -3.34 5.22 -3.94
N LEU A 94 -3.61 4.57 -5.09
CA LEU A 94 -4.46 5.08 -6.15
C LEU A 94 -5.51 4.03 -6.56
N TRP A 95 -6.79 4.37 -6.44
CA TRP A 95 -7.89 3.52 -6.92
C TRP A 95 -9.15 4.33 -7.23
N CYS A 96 -10.14 3.69 -7.85
CA CYS A 96 -11.46 4.25 -8.04
C CYS A 96 -12.53 3.31 -7.48
N THR A 97 -13.49 3.86 -6.75
CA THR A 97 -14.57 3.12 -6.10
C THR A 97 -15.82 3.03 -6.97
N HIS A 98 -16.75 2.16 -6.58
CA HIS A 98 -17.99 1.90 -7.32
C HIS A 98 -18.89 3.14 -7.51
N ASP A 99 -18.77 4.13 -6.63
CA ASP A 99 -19.45 5.43 -6.68
C ASP A 99 -18.69 6.49 -7.50
N ASN A 100 -17.71 6.07 -8.30
CA ASN A 100 -16.95 6.90 -9.22
C ASN A 100 -16.06 7.98 -8.57
N LYS A 101 -15.63 7.72 -7.33
CA LYS A 101 -14.64 8.56 -6.65
C LYS A 101 -13.24 8.01 -6.91
N VAL A 102 -12.33 8.87 -7.34
CA VAL A 102 -10.91 8.58 -7.53
C VAL A 102 -10.18 8.96 -6.26
N TYR A 103 -9.64 7.98 -5.57
CA TYR A 103 -8.91 8.15 -4.32
C TYR A 103 -7.41 8.23 -4.57
N LEU A 104 -6.79 9.28 -4.04
CA LEU A 104 -5.34 9.40 -3.89
C LEU A 104 -5.03 9.56 -2.41
N LYS A 105 -4.48 8.52 -1.79
CA LYS A 105 -4.16 8.51 -0.35
C LYS A 105 -2.67 8.39 -0.10
N ASN A 106 -2.22 9.02 0.98
CA ASN A 106 -0.84 8.90 1.44
C ASN A 106 -0.75 7.81 2.51
N LEU A 107 -0.39 6.59 2.12
CA LEU A 107 -0.33 5.43 3.01
C LEU A 107 0.62 5.64 4.19
N THR A 108 1.72 6.35 3.98
CA THR A 108 2.68 6.71 5.04
C THR A 108 2.00 7.52 6.14
N SER A 109 1.10 8.43 5.78
CA SER A 109 0.30 9.19 6.74
C SER A 109 -0.83 8.35 7.38
N LYS A 110 -1.47 7.48 6.59
CA LYS A 110 -2.54 6.58 7.05
C LYS A 110 -2.08 5.57 8.09
N MET A 111 -0.83 5.12 8.01
CA MET A 111 -0.24 4.25 9.03
C MET A 111 -0.24 4.89 10.43
N LYS A 112 -0.30 6.22 10.52
CA LYS A 112 -0.28 6.99 11.75
C LYS A 112 -1.67 7.48 12.18
N SER A 113 -2.72 7.21 11.40
CA SER A 113 -4.10 7.59 11.74
C SER A 113 -4.80 6.52 12.58
N SER A 114 -6.03 6.80 13.00
CA SER A 114 -6.91 5.80 13.61
C SER A 114 -7.07 4.59 12.68
N TYR A 115 -7.14 3.40 13.26
CA TYR A 115 -7.42 2.16 12.54
C TYR A 115 -8.91 2.04 12.24
N LEU A 116 -9.24 1.39 11.13
CA LEU A 116 -10.62 1.18 10.66
C LEU A 116 -11.32 0.03 11.40
N PHE A 117 -10.58 -1.04 11.68
CA PHE A 117 -11.07 -2.21 12.41
C PHE A 117 -9.91 -3.03 12.98
N SER A 118 -10.24 -3.95 13.88
CA SER A 118 -9.30 -4.87 14.50
C SER A 118 -9.52 -6.31 14.02
N ILE A 119 -8.45 -7.07 13.88
CA ILE A 119 -8.46 -8.50 13.56
C ILE A 119 -7.79 -9.25 14.71
N TYR A 120 -8.52 -10.16 15.35
CA TYR A 120 -7.99 -11.03 16.40
C TYR A 120 -7.68 -12.42 15.84
N GLN A 121 -6.48 -12.92 16.11
CA GLN A 121 -6.14 -14.32 15.88
C GLN A 121 -6.25 -15.09 17.20
N PHE A 122 -7.11 -16.11 17.20
CA PHE A 122 -7.34 -17.01 18.33
C PHE A 122 -6.77 -18.40 18.05
N ALA A 123 -6.42 -19.12 19.12
CA ALA A 123 -6.01 -20.51 19.03
C ALA A 123 -7.25 -21.42 18.91
N THR A 124 -7.18 -22.43 18.04
CA THR A 124 -8.29 -23.37 17.77
C THR A 124 -8.63 -24.29 18.94
N ASN A 125 -7.73 -24.43 19.91
CA ASN A 125 -7.83 -25.33 21.05
C ASN A 125 -8.34 -24.65 22.34
N VAL A 126 -8.73 -23.37 22.28
CA VAL A 126 -9.26 -22.62 23.41
C VAL A 126 -10.72 -22.28 23.13
N ASP A 127 -11.58 -22.41 24.13
CA ASP A 127 -12.96 -21.92 24.06
C ASP A 127 -12.93 -20.39 23.98
N ASN A 128 -13.29 -19.86 22.81
CA ASN A 128 -13.33 -18.42 22.54
C ASN A 128 -14.77 -17.92 22.39
N ASP A 129 -15.79 -18.74 22.70
CA ASP A 129 -17.19 -18.43 22.39
C ASP A 129 -17.69 -17.17 23.12
N GLU A 130 -17.26 -16.97 24.37
CA GLU A 130 -17.59 -15.78 25.16
C GLU A 130 -16.98 -14.49 24.55
N LEU A 131 -15.75 -14.58 24.04
CA LEU A 131 -15.08 -13.48 23.34
C LEU A 131 -15.72 -13.20 21.98
N ILE A 132 -16.09 -14.23 21.22
CA ILE A 132 -16.74 -14.10 19.92
C ILE A 132 -18.13 -13.47 20.06
N SER A 133 -18.87 -13.83 21.12
CA SER A 133 -20.22 -13.30 21.39
C SER A 133 -20.25 -11.81 21.77
N THR A 134 -19.10 -11.23 22.14
CA THR A 134 -18.95 -9.83 22.55
C THR A 134 -18.31 -8.94 21.48
N LEU A 135 -18.00 -9.50 20.30
CA LEU A 135 -17.34 -8.76 19.23
C LEU A 135 -18.28 -7.73 18.59
N ASP A 136 -17.83 -6.47 18.62
CA ASP A 136 -18.48 -5.34 17.96
C ASP A 136 -18.32 -5.41 16.43
N GLU A 137 -19.07 -4.60 15.72
CA GLU A 137 -19.09 -4.45 14.27
C GLU A 137 -17.73 -4.08 13.63
N GLU A 138 -16.79 -3.57 14.43
CA GLU A 138 -15.44 -3.18 14.05
C GLU A 138 -14.39 -4.25 14.39
N ILE A 139 -14.81 -5.44 14.81
CA ILE A 139 -13.91 -6.53 15.19
C ILE A 139 -14.15 -7.75 14.31
N TYR A 140 -13.07 -8.21 13.68
CA TYR A 140 -13.00 -9.46 12.96
C TYR A 140 -12.12 -10.43 13.72
N TYR A 141 -12.29 -11.73 13.43
CA TYR A 141 -11.41 -12.75 13.98
C TYR A 141 -11.04 -13.80 12.94
N THR A 142 -9.98 -14.53 13.28
CA THR A 142 -9.51 -15.69 12.54
C THR A 142 -9.03 -16.75 13.53
N MET A 143 -9.24 -18.01 13.18
CA MET A 143 -8.62 -19.16 13.84
C MET A 143 -7.59 -19.84 12.93
N TYR A 144 -7.32 -19.26 11.76
CA TYR A 144 -6.38 -19.82 10.79
C TYR A 144 -4.96 -19.40 11.09
N ASP A 145 -4.03 -20.22 10.60
CA ASP A 145 -2.62 -19.83 10.51
C ASP A 145 -2.45 -18.59 9.65
N VAL A 146 -1.59 -17.69 10.13
CA VAL A 146 -1.25 -16.47 9.42
C VAL A 146 -0.03 -16.74 8.57
N LYS A 147 -0.17 -16.56 7.25
CA LYS A 147 0.98 -16.64 6.35
C LYS A 147 1.76 -15.36 6.44
N THR A 148 3.08 -15.45 6.53
CA THR A 148 3.96 -14.29 6.59
C THR A 148 4.93 -14.32 5.43
N SER A 149 5.19 -13.15 4.85
CA SER A 149 6.26 -12.98 3.88
C SER A 149 7.10 -11.75 4.25
N TYR A 150 8.41 -11.88 4.11
CA TYR A 150 9.35 -10.80 4.38
C TYR A 150 10.40 -10.71 3.27
N SER A 151 10.42 -9.58 2.57
CA SER A 151 11.34 -9.32 1.45
C SER A 151 12.37 -8.24 1.77
N GLY A 152 12.44 -7.75 3.01
CA GLY A 152 13.29 -6.62 3.36
C GLY A 152 14.75 -6.84 3.01
N ASN A 153 15.37 -7.93 3.45
CA ASN A 153 16.78 -8.22 3.15
C ASN A 153 17.09 -8.20 1.65
N ALA A 154 16.23 -8.79 0.81
CA ALA A 154 16.40 -8.77 -0.64
C ALA A 154 16.33 -7.33 -1.18
N LYS A 155 15.36 -6.52 -0.74
CA LYS A 155 15.24 -5.12 -1.16
C LYS A 155 16.41 -4.26 -0.67
N PHE A 156 16.86 -4.40 0.58
CA PHE A 156 18.03 -3.68 1.10
C PHE A 156 19.31 -4.04 0.31
N VAL A 157 19.46 -5.31 -0.08
CA VAL A 157 20.55 -5.78 -0.96
C VAL A 157 20.43 -5.20 -2.38
N VAL A 158 19.28 -4.69 -2.82
CA VAL A 158 19.17 -3.99 -4.12
C VAL A 158 19.46 -2.49 -3.97
N TYR A 159 18.88 -1.82 -2.97
CA TYR A 159 18.94 -0.36 -2.85
C TYR A 159 20.27 0.19 -2.31
N ALA A 160 21.06 -0.63 -1.61
CA ALA A 160 22.27 -0.22 -0.88
C ALA A 160 21.96 0.65 0.35
N PRO A 161 22.81 0.62 1.40
CA PRO A 161 22.59 1.44 2.60
C PRO A 161 22.54 2.95 2.33
N THR A 162 23.36 3.42 1.38
CA THR A 162 23.42 4.82 0.97
C THR A 162 23.18 4.92 -0.53
N MET A 163 22.24 5.79 -0.91
CA MET A 163 21.90 6.11 -2.29
C MET A 163 22.18 7.57 -2.59
N LYS A 164 22.70 7.85 -3.78
CA LYS A 164 22.87 9.21 -4.29
C LYS A 164 22.04 9.37 -5.54
N HIS A 165 21.12 10.32 -5.53
CA HIS A 165 20.35 10.73 -6.71
C HIS A 165 20.98 11.99 -7.27
N ILE A 166 21.49 11.91 -8.49
CA ILE A 166 21.97 13.08 -9.24
C ILE A 166 20.83 13.50 -10.15
N VAL A 167 20.14 14.58 -9.76
CA VAL A 167 18.96 15.10 -10.46
C VAL A 167 19.27 16.43 -11.13
N LYS A 168 18.41 16.87 -12.04
CA LYS A 168 18.59 18.10 -12.82
C LYS A 168 17.36 19.02 -12.65
N PRO A 169 17.28 19.73 -11.51
CA PRO A 169 16.18 20.66 -11.27
C PRO A 169 16.19 21.80 -12.29
N LYS A 170 15.05 22.44 -12.49
CA LYS A 170 14.88 23.52 -13.48
C LYS A 170 15.97 24.63 -13.44
N ASP A 171 16.39 25.04 -12.23
CA ASP A 171 17.30 26.18 -12.03
C ASP A 171 18.76 25.78 -11.79
N LYS A 172 19.10 24.48 -11.90
CA LYS A 172 20.45 23.97 -11.59
C LYS A 172 20.90 22.93 -12.61
N LEU A 173 22.18 22.98 -12.99
CA LEU A 173 22.78 21.96 -13.86
C LEU A 173 22.66 20.54 -13.27
N SER A 174 22.87 20.42 -11.96
CA SER A 174 22.59 19.20 -11.21
C SER A 174 22.50 19.46 -9.71
N GLN A 175 21.82 18.57 -9.00
CA GLN A 175 21.79 18.50 -7.55
C GLN A 175 21.98 17.04 -7.13
N THR A 176 22.84 16.81 -6.15
CA THR A 176 23.01 15.47 -5.56
C THR A 176 22.23 15.40 -4.26
N ILE A 177 21.28 14.46 -4.19
CA ILE A 177 20.50 14.14 -2.98
C ILE A 177 21.02 12.81 -2.45
N GLU A 178 21.50 12.80 -1.21
CA GLU A 178 22.00 11.60 -0.55
C GLU A 178 20.94 11.09 0.44
N ILE A 179 20.59 9.81 0.30
CA ILE A 179 19.58 9.15 1.13
C ILE A 179 20.23 7.98 1.86
N ASN A 180 20.07 7.98 3.19
CA ASN A 180 20.32 6.82 4.01
C ASN A 180 19.05 5.97 4.08
N LEU A 181 19.13 4.71 3.66
CA LEU A 181 17.97 3.84 3.52
C LEU A 181 17.31 3.50 4.87
N GLU A 182 18.08 3.37 5.94
CA GLU A 182 17.50 3.10 7.28
C GLU A 182 16.69 4.30 7.77
N SER A 183 17.26 5.51 7.69
CA SER A 183 16.56 6.75 8.03
C SER A 183 15.35 6.98 7.13
N PHE A 184 15.48 6.67 5.84
CA PHE A 184 14.39 6.78 4.87
C PHE A 184 13.21 5.88 5.25
N CYS A 185 13.47 4.60 5.54
CA CYS A 185 12.43 3.68 5.98
C CYS A 185 11.75 4.15 7.26
N LYS A 186 12.49 4.78 8.20
CA LYS A 186 11.91 5.34 9.44
C LYS A 186 10.95 6.50 9.19
N THR A 187 11.26 7.36 8.22
CA THR A 187 10.47 8.56 7.92
C THR A 187 9.29 8.26 6.99
N TYR A 188 9.56 7.52 5.91
CA TYR A 188 8.65 7.36 4.77
C TYR A 188 8.05 5.96 4.63
N GLY A 189 8.56 4.97 5.37
CA GLY A 189 8.01 3.63 5.40
C GLY A 189 6.67 3.53 6.17
N LEU A 190 5.99 2.40 5.97
CA LEU A 190 4.76 2.02 6.68
C LEU A 190 5.12 1.39 8.02
N ILE A 191 5.59 2.19 8.99
CA ILE A 191 6.03 1.68 10.30
C ILE A 191 4.91 1.71 11.33
N SER A 192 4.62 0.55 11.91
CA SER A 192 3.80 0.43 13.13
C SER A 192 4.61 0.85 14.34
N HIS A 193 4.03 1.66 15.25
CA HIS A 193 4.50 2.27 16.52
C HIS A 193 5.92 1.95 17.08
N LYS A 194 6.46 0.75 16.90
CA LYS A 194 7.86 0.39 17.17
C LYS A 194 8.74 0.65 15.94
N ASN A 195 9.58 1.69 15.98
CA ASN A 195 10.50 2.10 14.89
C ASN A 195 11.67 1.14 14.57
N LYS A 196 11.58 -0.14 14.93
CA LYS A 196 12.63 -1.12 14.65
C LYS A 196 12.37 -1.77 13.31
N ILE A 197 13.19 -1.46 12.33
CA ILE A 197 13.24 -2.15 11.05
C ILE A 197 14.24 -3.28 11.19
N PHE A 198 13.84 -4.50 10.84
CA PHE A 198 14.77 -5.62 10.75
C PHE A 198 15.58 -5.49 9.46
N PHE A 199 16.90 -5.62 9.57
CA PHE A 199 17.82 -5.76 8.46
C PHE A 199 19.04 -6.58 8.93
N ASP A 200 19.58 -7.42 8.06
CA ASP A 200 20.84 -8.12 8.32
C ASP A 200 22.01 -7.11 8.33
N SER A 201 22.51 -6.79 9.52
CA SER A 201 23.58 -5.81 9.72
C SER A 201 24.93 -6.24 9.14
N VAL A 202 25.15 -7.55 8.93
CA VAL A 202 26.40 -8.09 8.36
C VAL A 202 26.40 -7.90 6.85
N ALA A 203 25.24 -8.14 6.22
CA ALA A 203 25.03 -7.97 4.78
C ALA A 203 24.85 -6.49 4.36
N ILE A 204 24.27 -5.65 5.23
CA ILE A 204 23.82 -4.27 4.92
C ILE A 204 24.62 -3.24 5.74
N SER A 205 25.93 -3.44 5.90
CA SER A 205 26.79 -2.47 6.59
C SER A 205 26.95 -1.19 5.76
N ALA A 206 26.69 -0.03 6.37
CA ALA A 206 26.75 1.30 5.74
C ALA A 206 28.11 1.63 5.08
N SER A 207 29.18 0.95 5.49
CA SER A 207 30.52 1.11 4.92
C SER A 207 30.74 0.38 3.59
N LYS A 208 29.85 -0.54 3.19
CA LYS A 208 30.15 -1.50 2.11
C LYS A 208 29.64 -1.11 0.73
N ARG A 209 28.61 -0.27 0.60
CA ARG A 209 28.02 -0.01 -0.72
C ARG A 209 27.32 1.34 -0.85
N LYS A 210 27.66 2.05 -1.92
CA LYS A 210 26.96 3.27 -2.37
C LYS A 210 26.37 2.99 -3.75
N ARG A 211 25.11 3.35 -3.96
CA ARG A 211 24.47 3.29 -5.27
C ARG A 211 24.21 4.71 -5.77
N VAL A 212 24.43 4.94 -7.07
CA VAL A 212 24.23 6.25 -7.71
C VAL A 212 23.19 6.11 -8.80
N TYR A 213 22.14 6.93 -8.74
CA TYR A 213 21.11 7.05 -9.76
C TYR A 213 21.32 8.36 -10.51
N LYS A 214 21.41 8.28 -11.84
CA LYS A 214 21.67 9.44 -12.73
C LYS A 214 20.54 9.72 -13.71
N ASP A 215 19.62 8.77 -13.86
CA ASP A 215 18.59 8.81 -14.91
C ASP A 215 17.31 9.51 -14.46
N HIS A 216 17.19 9.85 -13.17
CA HIS A 216 16.00 10.52 -12.68
C HIS A 216 16.10 12.03 -12.95
N THR A 217 15.19 12.53 -13.77
CA THR A 217 15.19 13.95 -14.18
C THR A 217 15.02 14.88 -13.00
N GLY A 218 14.13 14.54 -12.05
CA GLY A 218 13.96 15.26 -10.79
C GLY A 218 13.74 16.75 -11.04
N TYR A 219 12.51 17.07 -11.46
CA TYR A 219 12.14 18.40 -11.95
C TYR A 219 12.37 19.50 -10.90
N GLU A 220 12.20 19.16 -9.63
CA GLU A 220 12.23 20.08 -8.50
C GLU A 220 13.44 19.79 -7.60
N VAL A 221 13.83 20.81 -6.82
CA VAL A 221 14.80 20.68 -5.72
C VAL A 221 14.26 19.80 -4.59
N ASN A 222 12.93 19.69 -4.50
CA ASN A 222 12.20 18.90 -3.51
C ASN A 222 12.42 17.39 -3.75
N ASN A 223 12.56 16.65 -2.65
CA ASN A 223 12.77 15.21 -2.65
C ASN A 223 11.46 14.40 -2.82
N SER A 224 10.30 15.05 -2.92
CA SER A 224 8.98 14.39 -2.94
C SER A 224 8.86 13.28 -3.97
N PHE A 225 9.40 13.46 -5.19
CA PHE A 225 9.40 12.39 -6.20
C PHE A 225 10.25 11.18 -5.77
N ILE A 226 11.40 11.40 -5.13
CA ILE A 226 12.26 10.31 -4.63
C ILE A 226 11.54 9.60 -3.50
N ASN A 227 10.97 10.37 -2.58
CA ASN A 227 10.28 9.87 -1.41
C ASN A 227 9.04 9.06 -1.82
N ALA A 228 8.27 9.53 -2.79
CA ALA A 228 7.12 8.80 -3.34
C ALA A 228 7.52 7.46 -3.99
N ASN A 229 8.51 7.50 -4.89
CA ASN A 229 8.96 6.31 -5.62
C ASN A 229 9.60 5.27 -4.71
N MET A 230 10.46 5.72 -3.79
CA MET A 230 11.14 4.80 -2.88
C MET A 230 10.18 4.26 -1.81
N ALA A 231 9.23 5.05 -1.30
CA ALA A 231 8.26 4.59 -0.31
C ALA A 231 7.37 3.46 -0.85
N GLU A 232 6.99 3.50 -2.14
CA GLU A 232 6.28 2.40 -2.80
C GLU A 232 7.11 1.11 -2.81
N GLU A 233 8.41 1.21 -3.04
CA GLU A 233 9.31 0.07 -3.11
C GLU A 233 9.66 -0.53 -1.74
N ILE A 234 9.68 0.27 -0.69
CA ILE A 234 10.03 -0.20 0.68
C ILE A 234 8.83 -0.35 1.61
N GLY A 235 7.62 -0.01 1.17
CA GLY A 235 6.48 0.02 2.08
C GLY A 235 5.96 -1.37 2.46
N ASP A 236 6.12 -2.37 1.59
CA ASP A 236 5.62 -3.74 1.75
C ASP A 236 6.71 -4.77 2.07
N LEU A 237 7.74 -4.38 2.84
CA LEU A 237 8.82 -5.33 3.21
C LEU A 237 8.30 -6.52 4.02
N SER A 238 7.26 -6.31 4.82
CA SER A 238 6.61 -7.32 5.64
C SER A 238 5.14 -7.37 5.28
N GLU A 239 4.66 -8.57 5.02
CA GLU A 239 3.27 -8.82 4.69
C GLU A 239 2.74 -10.01 5.47
N ILE A 240 1.49 -9.90 5.88
CA ILE A 240 0.75 -11.01 6.47
C ILE A 240 -0.53 -11.24 5.67
N GLU A 241 -0.84 -12.51 5.44
CA GLU A 241 -2.12 -12.94 4.85
C GLU A 241 -2.97 -13.60 5.91
N VAL A 242 -4.19 -13.08 6.08
CA VAL A 242 -5.12 -13.50 7.12
C VAL A 242 -6.44 -13.90 6.48
N LYS A 243 -6.91 -15.12 6.77
CA LYS A 243 -8.24 -15.58 6.36
C LYS A 243 -9.26 -15.25 7.44
N LEU A 244 -10.25 -14.44 7.12
CA LEU A 244 -11.39 -14.16 7.99
C LEU A 244 -12.56 -15.08 7.65
N GLU A 245 -13.24 -15.55 8.69
CA GLU A 245 -14.48 -16.31 8.58
C GLU A 245 -15.55 -15.69 9.46
N HIS A 246 -16.80 -15.86 9.04
CA HIS A 246 -18.00 -15.33 9.70
C HIS A 246 -18.08 -13.79 9.73
N PHE A 247 -19.33 -13.27 9.72
CA PHE A 247 -19.70 -11.85 9.79
C PHE A 247 -18.79 -10.85 9.03
N LEU A 248 -18.73 -10.98 7.70
CA LEU A 248 -17.93 -10.11 6.83
C LEU A 248 -18.69 -8.83 6.44
N LYS A 249 -18.41 -7.69 7.09
CA LYS A 249 -18.96 -6.40 6.59
C LYS A 249 -18.19 -5.96 5.35
N LEU A 250 -18.75 -6.27 4.19
CA LEU A 250 -18.19 -5.92 2.87
C LEU A 250 -17.70 -4.47 2.77
N LYS A 251 -18.42 -3.51 3.38
CA LYS A 251 -18.03 -2.09 3.37
C LYS A 251 -16.64 -1.84 3.97
N ASN A 252 -16.29 -2.50 5.07
CA ASN A 252 -14.98 -2.32 5.71
C ASN A 252 -13.88 -2.99 4.87
N LEU A 253 -14.19 -4.14 4.28
CA LEU A 253 -13.27 -4.90 3.43
C LEU A 253 -12.97 -4.20 2.09
N MET A 254 -13.87 -3.31 1.64
CA MET A 254 -13.67 -2.47 0.45
C MET A 254 -12.78 -1.25 0.69
N ASN A 255 -12.45 -0.91 1.95
CA ASN A 255 -11.63 0.25 2.29
C ASN A 255 -10.12 -0.07 2.23
N VAL A 256 -9.67 -0.54 1.06
CA VAL A 256 -8.25 -0.74 0.77
C VAL A 256 -7.48 0.58 0.99
N GLY A 257 -6.27 0.48 1.53
CA GLY A 257 -5.41 1.62 1.85
C GLY A 257 -5.71 2.31 3.18
N GLU A 258 -6.60 1.77 4.01
CA GLU A 258 -6.78 2.20 5.41
C GLU A 258 -5.93 1.37 6.38
N ALA A 259 -5.65 1.95 7.55
CA ALA A 259 -4.96 1.28 8.63
C ALA A 259 -5.89 0.28 9.34
N VAL A 260 -5.38 -0.90 9.67
CA VAL A 260 -6.06 -1.95 10.43
C VAL A 260 -5.13 -2.49 11.51
N THR A 261 -5.70 -2.93 12.63
CA THR A 261 -4.90 -3.50 13.72
C THR A 261 -5.02 -5.01 13.71
N PHE A 262 -3.91 -5.72 13.69
CA PHE A 262 -3.86 -7.17 13.86
C PHE A 262 -3.36 -7.50 15.28
N ILE A 263 -4.05 -8.39 15.98
CA ILE A 263 -3.76 -8.79 17.35
C ILE A 263 -3.72 -10.31 17.41
N SER A 264 -2.56 -10.88 17.67
CA SER A 264 -2.46 -12.33 17.90
C SER A 264 -2.45 -12.67 19.38
N LYS A 265 -3.29 -13.64 19.75
CA LYS A 265 -3.27 -14.28 21.07
C LYS A 265 -2.44 -15.56 21.11
N ILE A 266 -1.89 -15.98 19.96
CA ILE A 266 -1.01 -17.13 19.86
C ILE A 266 0.43 -16.66 20.08
N ASP A 267 1.15 -17.29 21.01
CA ASP A 267 2.50 -16.84 21.39
C ASP A 267 3.48 -16.82 20.21
N ASP A 268 3.42 -17.82 19.31
CA ASP A 268 4.26 -17.91 18.11
C ASP A 268 4.06 -16.74 17.13
N TYR A 269 2.87 -16.14 17.12
CA TYR A 269 2.49 -15.04 16.23
C TYR A 269 2.40 -13.69 16.95
N LYS A 270 2.77 -13.62 18.23
CA LYS A 270 2.66 -12.42 19.06
C LYS A 270 3.38 -11.22 18.46
N ASP A 271 4.51 -11.46 17.79
CA ASP A 271 5.31 -10.46 17.08
C ASP A 271 4.64 -9.87 15.83
N LEU A 272 3.63 -10.55 15.28
CA LEU A 272 2.86 -10.02 14.17
C LEU A 272 1.86 -8.96 14.65
N THR A 273 1.60 -8.85 15.95
CA THR A 273 0.68 -7.84 16.50
C THR A 273 1.12 -6.42 16.14
N GLY A 274 0.17 -5.60 15.71
CA GLY A 274 0.39 -4.18 15.41
C GLY A 274 -0.53 -3.64 14.31
N VAL A 275 -0.26 -2.40 13.91
CA VAL A 275 -0.97 -1.73 12.82
C VAL A 275 -0.38 -2.17 11.47
N TYR A 276 -1.24 -2.28 10.46
CA TYR A 276 -0.92 -2.57 9.07
C TYR A 276 -1.78 -1.72 8.13
N ILE A 277 -1.37 -1.59 6.88
CA ILE A 277 -2.25 -1.11 5.81
C ILE A 277 -2.95 -2.31 5.16
N LEU A 278 -4.28 -2.23 5.00
CA LEU A 278 -5.04 -3.18 4.20
C LEU A 278 -4.70 -3.00 2.71
N ARG A 279 -3.89 -3.90 2.14
CA ARG A 279 -3.46 -3.85 0.73
C ARG A 279 -4.52 -4.41 -0.22
N SER A 280 -5.14 -5.51 0.16
CA SER A 280 -6.22 -6.12 -0.62
C SER A 280 -7.11 -6.96 0.26
N SER A 281 -8.36 -7.08 -0.16
CA SER A 281 -9.33 -8.05 0.36
C SER A 281 -9.88 -8.86 -0.81
N GLN A 282 -9.81 -10.18 -0.71
CA GLN A 282 -10.40 -11.10 -1.64
C GLN A 282 -11.54 -11.85 -0.95
N LEU A 283 -12.75 -11.72 -1.49
CA LEU A 283 -13.93 -12.40 -0.97
C LEU A 283 -14.13 -13.70 -1.75
N ASN A 284 -14.20 -14.81 -1.02
CA ASN A 284 -14.46 -16.11 -1.59
C ASN A 284 -15.84 -16.59 -1.14
N PHE A 285 -16.65 -17.02 -2.10
CA PHE A 285 -17.95 -17.63 -1.86
C PHE A 285 -17.90 -19.06 -2.38
N MET A 286 -18.07 -20.03 -1.50
CA MET A 286 -18.05 -21.44 -1.84
C MET A 286 -19.41 -22.06 -1.55
N LYS A 287 -19.94 -22.82 -2.50
CA LYS A 287 -21.16 -23.61 -2.31
C LYS A 287 -20.80 -25.09 -2.27
N ALA A 288 -20.72 -25.65 -1.07
CA ALA A 288 -20.50 -27.08 -0.86
C ALA A 288 -21.84 -27.82 -0.64
N LYS A 289 -22.46 -27.57 0.52
CA LYS A 289 -23.86 -27.92 0.83
C LYS A 289 -24.65 -26.65 1.14
N ASP A 290 -24.10 -25.82 2.02
CA ASP A 290 -24.53 -24.45 2.28
C ASP A 290 -23.58 -23.43 1.62
N TRP A 291 -24.00 -22.16 1.57
CA TRP A 291 -23.14 -21.06 1.14
C TRP A 291 -22.19 -20.69 2.27
N GLU A 292 -20.90 -20.83 2.03
CA GLU A 292 -19.84 -20.38 2.91
C GLU A 292 -19.17 -19.15 2.29
N SER A 293 -18.79 -18.20 3.15
CA SER A 293 -18.06 -16.99 2.74
C SER A 293 -16.84 -16.82 3.61
N SER A 294 -15.71 -16.50 2.97
CA SER A 294 -14.47 -16.14 3.65
C SER A 294 -13.83 -14.93 2.97
N ALA A 295 -12.96 -14.23 3.69
CA ALA A 295 -12.19 -13.14 3.13
C ALA A 295 -10.69 -13.37 3.37
N ASP A 296 -9.90 -13.38 2.30
CA ASP A 296 -8.44 -13.37 2.40
C ASP A 296 -7.95 -11.93 2.38
N LEU A 297 -7.35 -11.49 3.48
CA LEU A 297 -6.81 -10.14 3.63
C LEU A 297 -5.29 -10.17 3.50
N LYS A 298 -4.75 -9.23 2.72
CA LYS A 298 -3.31 -9.00 2.59
C LYS A 298 -2.99 -7.69 3.28
N LEU A 299 -2.20 -7.76 4.35
CA LEU A 299 -1.86 -6.64 5.21
C LEU A 299 -0.36 -6.36 5.10
N ILE A 300 0.02 -5.10 4.91
CA ILE A 300 1.43 -4.72 4.68
C ILE A 300 1.94 -3.70 5.68
N ARG A 301 3.24 -3.78 5.96
CA ARG A 301 4.01 -2.78 6.70
C ARG A 301 5.51 -2.87 6.33
N THR A 302 6.28 -1.84 6.67
CA THR A 302 7.73 -1.80 6.41
C THR A 302 8.53 -2.56 7.48
N ASN A 303 8.12 -2.50 8.74
CA ASN A 303 8.86 -3.12 9.84
C ASN A 303 8.40 -4.54 10.15
N ARG A 304 9.35 -5.44 10.41
CA ARG A 304 9.09 -6.71 11.09
C ARG A 304 9.45 -6.54 12.56
N ILE A 305 8.52 -6.81 13.46
CA ILE A 305 8.83 -6.95 14.88
C ILE A 305 9.34 -8.38 15.05
N ILE A 306 10.49 -8.53 15.68
CA ILE A 306 11.01 -9.81 16.16
C ILE A 306 11.28 -9.57 17.65
N SER A 307 10.53 -10.24 18.52
CA SER A 307 10.87 -10.35 19.93
C SER A 307 12.10 -11.23 20.03
N LYS A 308 13.10 -10.78 20.78
CA LYS A 308 14.22 -11.66 21.13
C LYS A 308 13.65 -12.75 22.05
N GLY A 309 13.75 -14.00 21.62
CA GLY A 309 13.71 -15.14 22.53
C GLY A 309 14.89 -15.09 23.50
#